data_AF-A0A3M1CX06-F1
#
_entry.id   AF-A0A3M1CX06-F1
#
_cell.length_a   1.000
_cell.length_b   1.000
_cell.length_c   1.000
_cell.angle_alpha   90.00
_cell.angle_beta   90.00
_cell.angle_gamma   90.00
#
_symmetry.space_group_name_H-M   'P 1'
#
loop_
_entity.id
_entity.type
_entity.pdbx_description
1 polymer ?
#
loop_
_entity_poly.entity_id
_entity_poly.type
_entity_poly.pdbx_seq_one_letter_code
_entity_poly.pdbx_strand_id
1 'polypeptide(L)' 'MEVAIEPCTTEEFRRPAPRPSRSSLANRRLTEAGLNRMRPWQEALREFIETNQGEL' A
#
# COMPACT_ATOMS: atom_id res chain seq x y z
N MET A 1 -22.13 -4.06 3.14
CA MET A 1 -22.33 -4.73 1.84
C MET A 1 -21.11 -5.61 1.62
N GLU A 2 -21.30 -6.88 1.29
CA GLU A 2 -20.17 -7.80 1.07
C GLU A 2 -19.76 -7.73 -0.41
N VAL A 3 -18.46 -7.60 -0.67
CA VAL A 3 -17.90 -7.47 -2.03
C VAL A 3 -16.80 -8.52 -2.19
N ALA A 4 -16.91 -9.37 -3.22
CA ALA A 4 -15.89 -10.35 -3.57
C ALA A 4 -14.73 -9.69 -4.33
N ILE A 5 -13.49 -10.07 -3.99
CA ILE A 5 -12.27 -9.57 -4.63
C ILE A 5 -11.60 -10.73 -5.37
N GLU A 6 -11.33 -10.55 -6.67
CA GLU A 6 -10.69 -11.54 -7.54
C GLU A 6 -9.30 -11.05 -7.99
N PRO A 7 -8.24 -11.87 -7.86
CA PRO A 7 -6.91 -11.53 -8.39
C PRO A 7 -6.91 -11.44 -9.93
N CYS A 8 -6.13 -10.49 -10.47
CA CYS A 8 -5.91 -10.34 -11.92
C CYS A 8 -4.45 -10.01 -12.25
N THR A 9 -4.10 -10.14 -13.52
CA THR A 9 -2.79 -9.84 -14.11
C THR A 9 -2.72 -8.41 -14.66
N THR A 10 -1.51 -7.92 -14.90
CA THR A 10 -1.32 -6.60 -15.51
C THR A 10 -1.76 -6.60 -16.98
N GLU A 11 -1.66 -7.74 -17.65
CA GLU A 11 -2.04 -7.94 -19.05
C GLU A 11 -3.54 -7.77 -19.28
N GLU A 12 -4.38 -8.15 -18.32
CA GLU A 12 -5.84 -7.98 -18.39
C GLU A 12 -6.25 -6.49 -18.37
N PHE A 13 -5.44 -5.63 -17.74
CA PHE A 13 -5.73 -4.21 -17.56
C PHE A 13 -4.55 -3.30 -17.94
N ARG A 14 -4.08 -3.40 -19.19
CA ARG A 14 -2.95 -2.61 -19.68
C ARG A 14 -3.23 -1.11 -19.65
N ARG A 15 -2.22 -0.36 -19.20
CA ARG A 15 -2.20 1.12 -19.23
C ARG A 15 -1.00 1.58 -20.06
N PRO A 16 -1.07 2.76 -20.72
CA PRO A 16 0.02 3.24 -21.58
C PRO A 16 1.38 3.35 -20.86
N ALA A 17 1.36 3.76 -19.58
CA ALA A 17 2.56 3.86 -18.78
C ALA A 17 2.89 2.49 -18.15
N PRO A 18 4.09 1.93 -18.37
CA PRO A 18 4.48 0.66 -17.79
C PRO A 18 4.49 0.73 -16.25
N ARG A 19 4.22 -0.40 -15.61
CA ARG A 19 4.27 -0.56 -14.15
C ARG A 19 5.31 -1.61 -13.81
N PRO A 20 6.22 -1.35 -12.85
CA PRO A 20 7.14 -2.37 -12.39
C PRO A 20 6.38 -3.47 -11.64
N SER A 21 6.80 -4.73 -11.78
CA SER A 21 6.21 -5.86 -11.06
C SER A 21 6.47 -5.81 -9.55
N ARG A 22 7.50 -5.07 -9.11
CA ARG A 22 7.84 -4.87 -7.70
C ARG A 22 8.33 -3.42 -7.48
N SER A 23 7.64 -2.71 -6.60
CA SER A 23 7.96 -1.34 -6.20
C SER A 23 8.19 -1.18 -4.69
N SER A 24 8.32 -2.28 -3.96
CA SER A 24 8.61 -2.26 -2.53
C SER A 24 9.97 -1.62 -2.25
N LEU A 25 10.01 -0.63 -1.35
CA LEU A 25 11.23 0.07 -0.95
C LEU A 25 11.65 -0.35 0.47
N ALA A 26 12.95 -0.51 0.67
CA ALA A 26 13.52 -0.68 2.00
C ALA A 26 13.90 0.67 2.58
N ASN A 27 13.51 0.94 3.82
CA ASN A 27 13.87 2.17 4.55
C ASN A 27 15.31 2.14 5.10
N ARG A 28 16.26 1.62 4.32
CA ARG A 28 17.60 1.23 4.79
C ARG A 28 18.31 2.36 5.53
N ARG A 29 18.38 3.55 4.92
CA ARG A 29 19.06 4.72 5.52
C ARG A 29 18.39 5.20 6.81
N LEU A 30 17.07 5.15 6.88
CA LEU A 30 16.34 5.52 8.10
C LEU A 30 16.60 4.52 9.22
N THR A 31 16.64 3.22 8.89
CA THR A 31 16.98 2.17 9.86
C THR A 31 18.41 2.33 10.36
N GLU A 32 19.38 2.55 9.46
CA GLU A 32 20.79 2.77 9.81
C GLU A 32 20.99 3.99 10.71
N ALA A 33 20.20 5.04 10.52
CA ALA A 33 20.24 6.25 11.35
C ALA A 33 19.44 6.12 12.66
N GLY A 34 18.76 4.99 12.93
CA GLY A 34 17.85 4.86 14.09
C GLY A 34 16.58 5.70 13.99
N LEU A 35 16.22 6.17 12.80
CA LEU A 35 15.10 7.08 12.53
C LEU A 35 13.91 6.41 11.82
N ASN A 36 13.96 5.09 11.59
CA ASN A 36 12.85 4.40 10.93
C ASN A 36 11.66 4.28 11.89
N ARG A 37 10.63 5.09 11.65
CA ARG A 37 9.38 5.13 12.42
C ARG A 37 8.19 4.55 11.65
N MET A 38 8.44 3.96 10.49
CA MET A 38 7.38 3.41 9.64
C MET A 38 6.87 2.12 10.26
N ARG A 39 5.62 2.14 10.72
CA ARG A 39 4.89 0.98 11.24
C ARG A 39 4.41 0.06 10.11
N PRO A 40 3.96 -1.18 10.41
CA PRO A 40 3.31 -2.04 9.43
C PRO A 40 2.15 -1.34 8.72
N TRP A 41 2.01 -1.55 7.40
CA TRP A 41 1.03 -0.82 6.59
C TRP A 41 -0.42 -1.14 6.99
N GLN A 42 -0.68 -2.33 7.52
CA GLN A 42 -2.02 -2.74 7.97
C GLN A 42 -2.50 -1.90 9.15
N GLU A 43 -1.60 -1.59 10.09
CA GLU A 43 -1.91 -0.70 11.22
C GLU A 43 -2.15 0.72 10.72
N ALA A 44 -1.33 1.19 9.79
CA ALA A 44 -1.50 2.50 9.18
C ALA A 44 -2.82 2.67 8.44
N LEU A 45 -3.20 1.68 7.64
CA LEU A 45 -4.46 1.68 6.91
C LEU A 45 -5.66 1.61 7.85
N ARG A 46 -5.59 0.78 8.90
CA ARG A 46 -6.67 0.66 9.89
C ARG A 46 -6.96 1.99 10.57
N GLU A 47 -5.93 2.64 11.11
CA GLU A 47 -6.10 3.94 11.77
C GLU A 47 -6.64 4.99 10.80
N PHE A 48 -6.17 5.00 9.55
CA PHE A 48 -6.68 5.91 8.53
C PHE A 48 -8.18 5.71 8.29
N ILE A 49 -8.62 4.46 8.09
CA ILE A 49 -10.03 4.14 7.88
C ILE A 49 -10.84 4.56 9.10
N GLU A 50 -10.44 4.15 10.31
CA GLU A 50 -11.13 4.46 11.57
C GLU A 50 -11.26 5.98 11.82
N THR A 51 -10.22 6.75 11.49
CA THR A 51 -10.22 8.21 11.67
C THR A 51 -11.09 8.94 10.66
N ASN A 52 -11.25 8.40 9.44
CA ASN A 52 -11.89 9.09 8.32
C ASN A 52 -13.25 8.49 7.91
N GLN A 53 -13.87 7.64 8.74
CA GLN A 53 -15.11 6.91 8.39
C GLN A 53 -16.31 7.80 7.99
N GLY A 54 -16.29 9.09 8.34
CA GLY A 54 -17.34 10.05 7.97
C GLY A 54 -17.09 10.83 6.67
N GLU A 55 -15.89 10.72 6.08
CA GLU A 55 -15.49 11.44 4.85
C GLU A 55 -15.21 10.50 3.65
N LEU A 56 -15.23 9.18 3.87
CA LEU A 56 -15.02 8.13 2.86
C LEU A 56 -16.32 7.50 2.35
#